data_AF-A0A1S0UKN1-F1
#
_entry.id   AF-A0A1S0UKN1-F1
#
_cell.length_a   1.000
_cell.length_b   1.000
_cell.length_c   1.000
_cell.angle_alpha   90.00
_cell.angle_beta   90.00
_cell.angle_gamma   90.00
#
_symmetry.space_group_name_H-M   'P 1'
#
loop_
_entity.id
_entity.type
_entity.pdbx_description
1 polymer ?
#
loop_
_entity_poly.entity_id
_entity_poly.type
_entity_poly.pdbx_seq_one_letter_code
_entity_poly.pdbx_strand_id
1 'polypeptide(L)'
;MMMRFQYQKGKEVDRLQGFDPGDLRIRIIKHNFVEGVASMTKKLITDEENNMNNRMKSLVLQSPLMLFIKGTPDNPKCGFSSQIVSLLREVNADFSSFDVLEDDEVRQGLKEYSHWPTFPQLYLNGELIGGLDILREELNDPDFRSKLPKLKNNNGRLKALINQAPLMLFMKGSPETPQCKFSKKIIKLLDEVNATYSFFDILKDDEIREGLKKYSNWPTYPQLYLNGELIGGLDVVTEELKNPNFVEKLPREN
;
A
#
# COMPACT_ATOMS: atom_id res chain seq x y z
N MET A 1 42.97 71.85 -11.75
CA MET A 1 43.20 70.50 -11.15
C MET A 1 41.97 69.65 -11.46
N MET A 2 42.07 68.75 -12.42
CA MET A 2 40.96 67.91 -12.91
C MET A 2 41.29 66.44 -12.61
N MET A 3 40.35 65.68 -12.06
CA MET A 3 40.46 64.22 -11.93
C MET A 3 39.53 63.52 -12.93
N ARG A 4 40.09 62.54 -13.66
CA ARG A 4 39.37 61.40 -14.27
C ARG A 4 39.34 60.26 -13.22
N PHE A 5 38.57 59.16 -13.28
CA PHE A 5 37.76 58.49 -14.34
C PHE A 5 36.42 57.99 -13.68
N GLN A 6 35.53 57.11 -14.19
CA GLN A 6 35.45 56.28 -15.42
C GLN A 6 33.97 55.99 -15.84
N TYR A 7 33.60 54.74 -16.13
CA TYR A 7 32.25 54.22 -16.47
C TYR A 7 31.84 53.14 -15.42
N GLN A 8 30.63 52.58 -15.30
CA GLN A 8 29.63 52.16 -16.30
C GLN A 8 28.25 51.86 -15.65
N LYS A 9 27.22 51.55 -16.47
CA LYS A 9 25.79 51.25 -16.13
C LYS A 9 24.95 52.45 -15.69
N GLY A 10 24.44 53.19 -16.68
CA GLY A 10 23.54 54.32 -16.47
C GLY A 10 22.17 53.92 -15.93
N LYS A 11 21.75 54.61 -14.87
CA LYS A 11 20.38 55.10 -14.69
C LYS A 11 20.51 56.55 -14.20
N GLU A 12 19.95 57.47 -14.97
CA GLU A 12 19.73 58.84 -14.50
C GLU A 12 18.58 58.81 -13.49
N VAL A 13 18.78 59.42 -12.32
CA VAL A 13 17.75 59.54 -11.27
C VAL A 13 17.24 60.98 -11.29
N ASP A 14 15.92 61.14 -11.33
CA ASP A 14 15.24 62.42 -11.55
C ASP A 14 15.78 63.58 -10.70
N ARG A 15 16.02 64.71 -11.36
CA ARG A 15 16.19 66.00 -10.68
C ARG A 15 14.83 66.52 -10.22
N LEU A 16 14.49 66.30 -8.95
CA LEU A 16 13.33 66.92 -8.34
C LEU A 16 13.64 68.37 -7.93
N GLN A 17 12.89 69.31 -8.50
CA GLN A 17 12.94 70.73 -8.17
C GLN A 17 11.87 71.02 -7.10
N GLY A 18 12.31 71.45 -5.91
CA GLY A 18 11.44 71.57 -4.73
C GLY A 18 11.52 70.33 -3.83
N PHE A 19 11.88 70.53 -2.56
CA PHE A 19 12.14 69.47 -1.59
C PHE A 19 11.25 69.66 -0.37
N ASP A 20 10.17 68.88 -0.27
CA ASP A 20 9.32 68.83 0.92
C ASP A 20 9.78 67.69 1.85
N PRO A 21 10.22 67.98 3.09
CA PRO A 21 10.58 66.96 4.09
C PRO A 21 9.44 65.97 4.42
N GLY A 22 8.18 66.35 4.25
CA GLY A 22 7.02 65.48 4.45
C GLY A 22 6.96 64.33 3.43
N ASP A 23 7.26 64.64 2.17
CA ASP A 23 7.17 63.70 1.05
C ASP A 23 8.24 62.60 1.16
N LEU A 24 9.42 62.94 1.67
CA LEU A 24 10.48 61.99 2.00
C LEU A 24 10.08 61.02 3.11
N ARG A 25 9.42 61.50 4.18
CA ARG A 25 8.90 60.63 5.24
C ARG A 25 7.87 59.65 4.70
N ILE A 26 6.95 60.11 3.84
CA ILE A 26 5.94 59.25 3.22
C ILE A 26 6.59 58.19 2.31
N ARG A 27 7.60 58.54 1.52
CA ARG A 27 8.33 57.57 0.67
C ARG A 27 9.11 56.54 1.49
N ILE A 28 9.79 56.95 2.57
CA ILE A 28 10.53 56.03 3.45
C ILE A 28 9.55 55.08 4.17
N ILE A 29 8.42 55.58 4.69
CA ILE A 29 7.39 54.73 5.32
C ILE A 29 6.84 53.73 4.32
N LYS A 30 6.52 54.16 3.08
CA LYS A 30 6.05 53.24 2.02
C LYS A 30 7.11 52.20 1.64
N HIS A 31 8.38 52.57 1.51
CA HIS A 31 9.46 51.64 1.17
C HIS A 31 9.65 50.58 2.26
N ASN A 32 9.81 51.00 3.51
CA ASN A 32 9.99 50.11 4.66
C ASN A 32 8.76 49.21 4.87
N PHE A 33 7.55 49.70 4.61
CA PHE A 33 6.33 48.90 4.67
C PHE A 33 6.29 47.84 3.56
N VAL A 34 6.64 48.19 2.32
CA VAL A 34 6.71 47.24 1.20
C VAL A 34 7.77 46.16 1.43
N GLU A 35 8.96 46.53 1.93
CA GLU A 35 10.01 45.56 2.29
C GLU A 35 9.60 44.66 3.46
N GLY A 36 8.94 45.23 4.48
CA GLY A 36 8.40 44.47 5.61
C GLY A 36 7.33 43.45 5.17
N VAL A 37 6.39 43.87 4.32
CA VAL A 37 5.36 42.98 3.74
C VAL A 37 6.02 41.91 2.86
N ALA A 38 6.93 42.28 1.95
CA ALA A 38 7.62 41.31 1.09
C ALA A 38 8.42 40.28 1.89
N SER A 39 9.06 40.69 2.99
CA SER A 39 9.77 39.80 3.92
C SER A 39 8.81 38.87 4.67
N MET A 40 7.68 39.38 5.18
CA MET A 40 6.65 38.56 5.84
C MET A 40 6.00 37.57 4.87
N THR A 41 5.60 38.01 3.68
CA THR A 41 5.04 37.15 2.63
C THR A 41 6.04 36.08 2.21
N LYS A 42 7.31 36.43 1.99
CA LYS A 42 8.35 35.45 1.67
C LYS A 42 8.56 34.44 2.80
N LYS A 43 8.55 34.89 4.06
CA LYS A 43 8.68 34.00 5.22
C LYS A 43 7.49 33.03 5.32
N LEU A 44 6.26 33.54 5.23
CA LEU A 44 5.04 32.72 5.27
C LEU A 44 5.04 31.68 4.14
N ILE A 45 5.37 32.08 2.90
CA ILE A 45 5.52 31.16 1.77
C ILE A 45 6.57 30.09 2.09
N THR A 46 7.77 30.45 2.59
CA THR A 46 8.78 29.42 2.93
C THR A 46 8.35 28.53 4.09
N ASP A 47 7.62 29.04 5.09
CA ASP A 47 7.13 28.23 6.21
C ASP A 47 6.02 27.25 5.75
N GLU A 48 5.15 27.67 4.83
CA GLU A 48 4.12 26.84 4.18
C GLU A 48 4.73 25.80 3.22
N GLU A 49 5.67 26.20 2.34
CA GLU A 49 6.42 25.31 1.44
C GLU A 49 7.20 24.25 2.23
N ASN A 50 7.83 24.63 3.36
CA ASN A 50 8.52 23.68 4.23
C ASN A 50 7.53 22.69 4.87
N ASN A 51 6.37 23.16 5.32
CA ASN A 51 5.33 22.29 5.88
C ASN A 51 4.77 21.31 4.83
N MET A 52 4.49 21.81 3.62
CA MET A 52 4.02 21.03 2.48
C MET A 52 5.04 19.93 2.08
N ASN A 53 6.30 20.30 1.92
CA ASN A 53 7.37 19.36 1.62
C ASN A 53 7.55 18.31 2.73
N ASN A 54 7.41 18.68 4.00
CA ASN A 54 7.46 17.74 5.11
C ASN A 54 6.28 16.76 5.12
N ARG A 55 5.06 17.20 4.78
CA ARG A 55 3.88 16.34 4.62
C ARG A 55 4.07 15.34 3.47
N MET A 56 4.50 15.82 2.30
CA MET A 56 4.79 14.98 1.13
C MET A 56 5.91 13.96 1.41
N LYS A 57 7.02 14.41 2.01
CA LYS A 57 8.10 13.52 2.47
C LYS A 57 7.62 12.46 3.47
N SER A 58 6.73 12.83 4.39
CA SER A 58 6.15 11.88 5.34
C SER A 58 5.29 10.84 4.63
N LEU A 59 4.45 11.25 3.67
CA LEU A 59 3.58 10.37 2.89
C LEU A 59 4.36 9.35 2.05
N VAL A 60 5.39 9.77 1.32
CA VAL A 60 6.19 8.85 0.48
C VAL A 60 7.05 7.86 1.31
N LEU A 61 7.23 8.13 2.61
CA LEU A 61 7.94 7.28 3.57
C LEU A 61 7.01 6.46 4.49
N GLN A 62 5.68 6.54 4.33
CA GLN A 62 4.74 5.75 5.15
C GLN A 62 4.89 4.24 4.98
N SER A 63 5.40 3.80 3.83
CA SER A 63 5.58 2.39 3.48
C SER A 63 6.82 2.23 2.59
N PRO A 64 7.57 1.12 2.67
CA PRO A 64 8.71 0.87 1.79
C PRO A 64 8.36 0.90 0.30
N LEU A 65 7.13 0.58 -0.08
CA LEU A 65 6.64 0.72 -1.46
C LEU A 65 5.28 1.43 -1.42
N MET A 66 5.25 2.69 -1.88
CA MET A 66 4.10 3.58 -1.73
C MET A 66 3.58 4.05 -3.08
N LEU A 67 2.29 3.82 -3.34
CA LEU A 67 1.64 4.04 -4.63
C LEU A 67 0.54 5.12 -4.54
N PHE A 68 0.75 6.25 -5.21
CA PHE A 68 -0.24 7.31 -5.33
C PHE A 68 -1.04 7.12 -6.61
N ILE A 69 -2.35 6.86 -6.46
CA ILE A 69 -3.26 6.46 -7.55
C ILE A 69 -4.56 7.27 -7.53
N LYS A 70 -5.34 7.16 -8.61
CA LYS A 70 -6.72 7.65 -8.68
C LYS A 70 -7.66 6.49 -8.37
N GLY A 71 -8.42 6.57 -7.29
CA GLY A 71 -9.12 5.42 -6.69
C GLY A 71 -8.24 4.62 -5.75
N THR A 72 -8.75 3.47 -5.30
CA THR A 72 -8.02 2.51 -4.45
C THR A 72 -7.57 1.30 -5.27
N PRO A 73 -6.69 0.41 -4.74
CA PRO A 73 -6.25 -0.79 -5.47
C PRO A 73 -7.38 -1.78 -5.80
N ASP A 74 -8.47 -1.73 -5.04
CA ASP A 74 -9.67 -2.57 -5.25
C ASP A 74 -10.74 -1.86 -6.08
N ASN A 75 -10.70 -0.52 -6.15
CA ASN A 75 -11.61 0.29 -6.97
C ASN A 75 -10.84 1.44 -7.68
N PRO A 76 -10.00 1.13 -8.69
CA PRO A 76 -9.21 2.13 -9.40
C PRO A 76 -10.10 2.96 -10.34
N LYS A 77 -10.05 4.28 -10.19
CA LYS A 77 -10.85 5.27 -10.94
C LYS A 77 -10.17 5.73 -12.25
N CYS A 78 -9.09 5.06 -12.68
CA CYS A 78 -8.34 5.39 -13.89
C CYS A 78 -7.62 4.16 -14.48
N GLY A 79 -7.60 4.02 -15.80
CA GLY A 79 -6.97 2.88 -16.49
C GLY A 79 -5.49 2.68 -16.17
N PHE A 80 -4.71 3.76 -16.09
CA PHE A 80 -3.30 3.70 -15.69
C PHE A 80 -3.11 3.24 -14.24
N SER A 81 -4.00 3.68 -13.33
CA SER A 81 -4.00 3.25 -11.92
C SER A 81 -4.42 1.78 -11.77
N SER A 82 -5.34 1.29 -12.60
CA SER A 82 -5.69 -0.14 -12.65
C SER A 82 -4.50 -0.99 -13.14
N GLN A 83 -3.86 -0.58 -14.24
CA GLN A 83 -2.74 -1.31 -14.84
C GLN A 83 -1.51 -1.40 -13.92
N ILE A 84 -1.15 -0.32 -13.20
CA ILE A 84 0.02 -0.37 -12.29
C ILE A 84 -0.23 -1.27 -11.08
N VAL A 85 -1.47 -1.30 -10.57
CA VAL A 85 -1.90 -2.19 -9.48
C VAL A 85 -1.84 -3.65 -9.91
N SER A 86 -2.26 -3.97 -11.15
CA SER A 86 -2.14 -5.33 -11.70
C SER A 86 -0.67 -5.78 -11.78
N LEU A 87 0.22 -4.96 -12.34
CA LEU A 87 1.65 -5.31 -12.46
C LEU A 87 2.30 -5.57 -11.09
N LEU A 88 2.02 -4.73 -10.08
CA LEU A 88 2.53 -4.93 -8.72
C LEU A 88 1.99 -6.22 -8.08
N ARG A 89 0.70 -6.55 -8.32
CA ARG A 89 0.08 -7.81 -7.88
C ARG A 89 0.70 -9.03 -8.59
N GLU A 90 0.95 -8.95 -9.89
CA GLU A 90 1.58 -10.02 -10.70
C GLU A 90 2.99 -10.37 -10.19
N VAL A 91 3.79 -9.38 -9.78
CA VAL A 91 5.14 -9.61 -9.21
C VAL A 91 5.15 -9.83 -7.70
N ASN A 92 3.97 -10.05 -7.11
CA ASN A 92 3.71 -10.27 -5.68
C ASN A 92 4.37 -9.20 -4.78
N ALA A 93 4.30 -7.93 -5.20
CA ALA A 93 4.83 -6.82 -4.43
C ALA A 93 3.89 -6.45 -3.26
N ASP A 94 4.47 -6.22 -2.08
CA ASP A 94 3.78 -5.62 -0.93
C ASP A 94 3.86 -4.11 -1.08
N PHE A 95 2.73 -3.43 -1.15
CA PHE A 95 2.66 -1.98 -1.35
C PHE A 95 1.48 -1.37 -0.59
N SER A 96 1.67 -0.14 -0.14
CA SER A 96 0.60 0.71 0.39
C SER A 96 0.18 1.72 -0.68
N SER A 97 -1.02 2.30 -0.54
CA SER A 97 -1.56 3.20 -1.56
C SER A 97 -2.36 4.37 -0.98
N PHE A 98 -2.41 5.48 -1.72
CA PHE A 98 -3.18 6.67 -1.38
C PHE A 98 -4.02 7.12 -2.59
N ASP A 99 -5.32 7.40 -2.38
CA ASP A 99 -6.19 7.96 -3.43
C ASP A 99 -6.03 9.47 -3.51
N VAL A 100 -5.31 9.95 -4.54
CA VAL A 100 -5.07 11.38 -4.76
C VAL A 100 -6.32 12.15 -5.20
N LEU A 101 -7.48 11.50 -5.34
CA LEU A 101 -8.75 12.16 -5.58
C LEU A 101 -9.50 12.53 -4.29
N GLU A 102 -9.03 12.07 -3.13
CA GLU A 102 -9.61 12.42 -1.81
C GLU A 102 -8.91 13.61 -1.15
N ASP A 103 -7.72 13.98 -1.64
CA ASP A 103 -6.88 15.05 -1.11
C ASP A 103 -6.18 15.81 -2.27
N ASP A 104 -6.81 16.89 -2.74
CA ASP A 104 -6.27 17.71 -3.82
C ASP A 104 -4.99 18.47 -3.41
N GLU A 105 -4.74 18.70 -2.12
CA GLU A 105 -3.52 19.35 -1.62
C GLU A 105 -2.32 18.41 -1.81
N VAL A 106 -2.43 17.16 -1.36
CA VAL A 106 -1.44 16.09 -1.62
C VAL A 106 -1.28 15.84 -3.12
N ARG A 107 -2.36 15.88 -3.89
CA ARG A 107 -2.34 15.67 -5.34
C ARG A 107 -1.54 16.73 -6.11
N GLN A 108 -1.57 18.00 -5.70
CA GLN A 108 -0.73 19.03 -6.32
C GLN A 108 0.68 19.00 -5.72
N GLY A 109 0.78 18.97 -4.38
CA GLY A 109 2.05 18.97 -3.66
C GLY A 109 2.98 17.83 -4.06
N LEU A 110 2.47 16.63 -4.35
CA LEU A 110 3.29 15.53 -4.87
C LEU A 110 3.88 15.79 -6.25
N LYS A 111 3.17 16.48 -7.17
CA LYS A 111 3.72 16.80 -8.49
C LYS A 111 4.86 17.79 -8.40
N GLU A 112 4.74 18.74 -7.49
CA GLU A 112 5.77 19.77 -7.23
C GLU A 112 6.97 19.14 -6.53
N TYR A 113 6.73 18.42 -5.41
CA TYR A 113 7.75 17.69 -4.65
C TYR A 113 8.59 16.75 -5.54
N SER A 114 7.92 15.96 -6.37
CA SER A 114 8.56 14.93 -7.22
C SER A 114 8.99 15.41 -8.60
N HIS A 115 8.64 16.65 -8.96
CA HIS A 115 8.79 17.19 -10.32
C HIS A 115 8.13 16.32 -11.41
N TRP A 116 7.10 15.53 -11.05
CA TRP A 116 6.43 14.57 -11.93
C TRP A 116 4.96 14.94 -12.20
N PRO A 117 4.52 15.15 -13.45
CA PRO A 117 3.25 15.82 -13.74
C PRO A 117 1.99 14.94 -13.60
N THR A 118 2.13 13.61 -13.60
CA THR A 118 1.00 12.66 -13.73
C THR A 118 0.85 11.70 -12.55
N PHE A 119 -0.28 10.97 -12.53
CA PHE A 119 -0.51 9.82 -11.65
C PHE A 119 -0.94 8.63 -12.51
N PRO A 120 -0.56 7.38 -12.17
CA PRO A 120 0.05 6.97 -10.90
C PRO A 120 1.51 7.41 -10.69
N GLN A 121 1.93 7.52 -9.43
CA GLN A 121 3.33 7.66 -9.02
C GLN A 121 3.68 6.56 -8.01
N LEU A 122 4.78 5.86 -8.23
CA LEU A 122 5.29 4.81 -7.34
C LEU A 122 6.61 5.26 -6.70
N TYR A 123 6.73 5.06 -5.38
CA TYR A 123 7.93 5.36 -4.59
C TYR A 123 8.45 4.10 -3.91
N LEU A 124 9.77 3.90 -3.92
CA LEU A 124 10.47 2.85 -3.20
C LEU A 124 11.38 3.52 -2.15
N ASN A 125 11.15 3.24 -0.87
CA ASN A 125 11.88 3.84 0.27
C ASN A 125 11.91 5.39 0.26
N GLY A 126 10.85 6.02 -0.27
CA GLY A 126 10.73 7.48 -0.41
C GLY A 126 11.35 8.07 -1.67
N GLU A 127 12.04 7.28 -2.50
CA GLU A 127 12.55 7.70 -3.81
C GLU A 127 11.53 7.42 -4.91
N LEU A 128 11.31 8.36 -5.83
CA LEU A 128 10.39 8.19 -6.95
C LEU A 128 10.96 7.16 -7.95
N ILE A 129 10.22 6.08 -8.18
CA ILE A 129 10.46 5.18 -9.32
C ILE A 129 9.86 5.77 -10.59
N GLY A 130 8.62 6.26 -10.51
CA GLY A 130 7.94 6.93 -11.63
C GLY A 130 6.50 6.48 -11.85
N GLY A 131 6.05 6.60 -13.10
CA GLY A 131 4.71 6.18 -13.53
C GLY A 131 4.63 4.73 -14.02
N LEU A 132 3.48 4.39 -14.64
CA LEU A 132 3.21 3.05 -15.16
C LEU A 132 4.26 2.55 -16.15
N ASP A 133 4.66 3.39 -17.11
CA ASP A 133 5.51 2.94 -18.22
C ASP A 133 6.96 2.72 -17.77
N ILE A 134 7.47 3.55 -16.85
CA ILE A 134 8.76 3.27 -16.18
C ILE A 134 8.68 1.96 -15.39
N LEU A 135 7.61 1.72 -14.61
CA LEU A 135 7.49 0.45 -13.89
C LEU A 135 7.49 -0.76 -14.85
N ARG A 136 6.86 -0.65 -16.02
CA ARG A 136 6.91 -1.73 -17.04
C ARG A 136 8.32 -2.01 -17.52
N GLU A 137 9.12 -0.97 -17.72
CA GLU A 137 10.51 -1.08 -18.16
C GLU A 137 11.39 -1.69 -17.06
N GLU A 138 11.33 -1.13 -15.84
CA GLU A 138 12.05 -1.58 -14.64
C GLU A 138 11.71 -3.04 -14.26
N LEU A 139 10.46 -3.47 -14.42
CA LEU A 139 10.07 -4.86 -14.15
C LEU A 139 10.65 -5.90 -15.12
N ASN A 140 11.37 -5.50 -16.18
CA ASN A 140 12.15 -6.43 -16.99
C ASN A 140 13.50 -6.78 -16.34
N ASP A 141 14.01 -5.95 -15.42
CA ASP A 141 15.24 -6.22 -14.67
C ASP A 141 14.98 -7.16 -13.48
N PRO A 142 15.58 -8.36 -13.43
CA PRO A 142 15.51 -9.25 -12.27
C PRO A 142 16.02 -8.60 -10.97
N ASP A 143 17.03 -7.72 -11.04
CA ASP A 143 17.61 -7.09 -9.87
C ASP A 143 16.63 -6.06 -9.27
N PHE A 144 16.00 -5.22 -10.09
CA PHE A 144 14.88 -4.37 -9.66
C PHE A 144 13.74 -5.19 -9.04
N ARG A 145 13.29 -6.26 -9.71
CA ARG A 145 12.23 -7.14 -9.20
C ARG A 145 12.54 -7.75 -7.82
N SER A 146 13.82 -7.97 -7.51
CA SER A 146 14.28 -8.50 -6.22
C SER A 146 14.26 -7.46 -5.10
N LYS A 147 14.44 -6.17 -5.41
CA LYS A 147 14.43 -5.05 -4.45
C LYS A 147 13.02 -4.70 -3.98
N LEU A 148 11.98 -4.98 -4.78
CA LEU A 148 10.59 -4.73 -4.40
C LEU A 148 10.20 -5.56 -3.17
N PRO A 149 9.65 -4.94 -2.10
CA PRO A 149 9.05 -5.67 -0.98
C PRO A 149 8.07 -6.71 -1.49
N LYS A 150 8.09 -7.92 -0.93
CA LYS A 150 7.21 -9.02 -1.35
C LYS A 150 6.13 -9.26 -0.32
N LEU A 151 4.89 -9.44 -0.79
CA LEU A 151 3.80 -9.93 0.06
C LEU A 151 4.27 -11.23 0.68
N LYS A 152 4.31 -11.28 2.01
CA LYS A 152 4.81 -12.44 2.76
C LYS A 152 4.00 -13.66 2.34
N ASN A 153 4.65 -14.54 1.60
CA ASN A 153 3.99 -15.72 1.07
C ASN A 153 3.88 -16.74 2.21
N ASN A 154 2.73 -16.72 2.91
CA ASN A 154 2.50 -17.48 4.14
C ASN A 154 2.54 -19.00 3.98
N ASN A 155 2.90 -19.52 2.80
CA ASN A 155 3.10 -20.93 2.48
C ASN A 155 3.89 -21.70 3.57
N GLY A 156 4.86 -21.06 4.24
CA GLY A 156 5.55 -21.67 5.40
C GLY A 156 4.62 -21.89 6.61
N ARG A 157 3.91 -20.83 7.04
CA ARG A 157 2.94 -20.86 8.16
C ARG A 157 1.73 -21.76 7.83
N LEU A 158 1.24 -21.69 6.59
CA LEU A 158 0.16 -22.53 6.06
C LEU A 158 0.58 -24.00 6.09
N LYS A 159 1.76 -24.37 5.56
CA LYS A 159 2.29 -25.74 5.64
C LYS A 159 2.46 -26.19 7.09
N ALA A 160 2.98 -25.34 7.97
CA ALA A 160 3.13 -25.69 9.39
C ALA A 160 1.79 -25.99 10.07
N LEU A 161 0.75 -25.21 9.79
CA LEU A 161 -0.61 -25.46 10.30
C LEU A 161 -1.26 -26.70 9.67
N ILE A 162 -1.18 -26.86 8.35
CA ILE A 162 -1.75 -28.04 7.65
C ILE A 162 -1.10 -29.35 8.15
N ASN A 163 0.19 -29.32 8.49
CA ASN A 163 0.92 -30.49 9.01
C ASN A 163 0.99 -30.54 10.55
N GLN A 164 0.18 -29.74 11.27
CA GLN A 164 0.16 -29.74 12.73
C GLN A 164 -0.38 -31.06 13.31
N ALA A 165 -1.24 -31.75 12.56
CA ALA A 165 -1.72 -33.10 12.87
C ALA A 165 -1.90 -33.92 11.59
N PRO A 166 -1.95 -35.26 11.67
CA PRO A 166 -2.20 -36.10 10.49
C PRO A 166 -3.55 -35.82 9.82
N LEU A 167 -4.58 -35.46 10.58
CA LEU A 167 -5.89 -35.06 10.06
C LEU A 167 -6.21 -33.65 10.59
N MET A 168 -6.23 -32.66 9.70
CA MET A 168 -6.44 -31.24 10.02
C MET A 168 -7.71 -30.69 9.37
N LEU A 169 -8.60 -30.15 10.20
CA LEU A 169 -9.86 -29.54 9.79
C LEU A 169 -9.83 -28.00 9.92
N PHE A 170 -9.88 -27.29 8.79
CA PHE A 170 -10.04 -25.84 8.77
C PHE A 170 -11.53 -25.51 8.67
N MET A 171 -12.08 -24.86 9.71
CA MET A 171 -13.53 -24.70 9.89
C MET A 171 -13.90 -23.33 10.50
N LYS A 172 -15.21 -23.04 10.56
CA LYS A 172 -15.75 -21.83 11.17
C LYS A 172 -16.22 -22.14 12.59
N GLY A 173 -15.56 -21.59 13.60
CA GLY A 173 -15.71 -21.96 15.01
C GLY A 173 -14.86 -23.19 15.38
N SER A 174 -15.24 -23.87 16.46
CA SER A 174 -14.61 -25.09 16.97
C SER A 174 -15.57 -26.29 16.94
N PRO A 175 -15.11 -27.55 17.14
CA PRO A 175 -16.00 -28.72 17.25
C PRO A 175 -17.09 -28.56 18.31
N GLU A 176 -16.76 -27.92 19.44
CA GLU A 176 -17.68 -27.65 20.56
C GLU A 176 -18.62 -26.47 20.25
N THR A 177 -18.13 -25.45 19.53
CA THR A 177 -18.88 -24.23 19.20
C THR A 177 -18.83 -23.88 17.69
N PRO A 178 -19.40 -24.73 16.81
CA PRO A 178 -19.29 -24.55 15.37
C PRO A 178 -20.23 -23.46 14.85
N GLN A 179 -19.66 -22.46 14.18
CA GLN A 179 -20.35 -21.25 13.72
C GLN A 179 -20.95 -21.36 12.31
N CYS A 180 -20.89 -22.53 11.67
CA CYS A 180 -21.46 -22.74 10.34
C CYS A 180 -22.15 -24.09 10.20
N LYS A 181 -23.27 -24.14 9.47
CA LYS A 181 -24.02 -25.39 9.19
C LYS A 181 -23.17 -26.45 8.46
N PHE A 182 -22.23 -26.03 7.63
CA PHE A 182 -21.34 -26.96 6.92
C PHE A 182 -20.24 -27.49 7.84
N SER A 183 -19.71 -26.66 8.73
CA SER A 183 -18.79 -27.07 9.78
C SER A 183 -19.45 -28.04 10.77
N LYS A 184 -20.71 -27.79 11.19
CA LYS A 184 -21.51 -28.75 11.97
C LYS A 184 -21.67 -30.12 11.29
N LYS A 185 -21.84 -30.14 9.97
CA LYS A 185 -21.99 -31.38 9.21
C LYS A 185 -20.70 -32.18 9.10
N ILE A 186 -19.56 -31.54 8.82
CA ILE A 186 -18.30 -32.28 8.66
C ILE A 186 -17.81 -32.87 9.99
N ILE A 187 -18.02 -32.17 11.12
CA ILE A 187 -17.79 -32.72 12.47
C ILE A 187 -18.55 -34.03 12.63
N LYS A 188 -19.88 -34.01 12.45
CA LYS A 188 -20.73 -35.20 12.59
C LYS A 188 -20.29 -36.37 11.71
N LEU A 189 -19.84 -36.11 10.49
CA LEU A 189 -19.34 -37.16 9.57
C LEU A 189 -18.02 -37.78 10.05
N LEU A 190 -17.13 -36.98 10.65
CA LEU A 190 -15.86 -37.47 11.22
C LEU A 190 -16.11 -38.24 12.52
N ASP A 191 -17.04 -37.76 13.35
CA ASP A 191 -17.48 -38.43 14.58
C ASP A 191 -18.14 -39.79 14.25
N GLU A 192 -18.97 -39.86 13.19
CA GLU A 192 -19.64 -41.10 12.73
C GLU A 192 -18.66 -42.22 12.30
N VAL A 193 -17.42 -41.87 11.93
CA VAL A 193 -16.36 -42.83 11.59
C VAL A 193 -15.27 -42.95 12.67
N ASN A 194 -15.49 -42.35 13.86
CA ASN A 194 -14.53 -42.26 14.95
C ASN A 194 -13.14 -41.74 14.52
N ALA A 195 -13.09 -40.74 13.64
CA ALA A 195 -11.83 -40.16 13.19
C ALA A 195 -11.30 -39.10 14.17
N THR A 196 -10.05 -39.24 14.61
CA THR A 196 -9.36 -38.26 15.44
C THR A 196 -8.74 -37.18 14.56
N TYR A 197 -9.12 -35.92 14.78
CA TYR A 197 -8.60 -34.77 14.03
C TYR A 197 -8.23 -33.61 14.96
N SER A 198 -7.30 -32.76 14.50
CA SER A 198 -7.12 -31.41 15.04
C SER A 198 -7.81 -30.39 14.14
N PHE A 199 -8.08 -29.19 14.66
CA PHE A 199 -8.82 -28.17 13.93
C PHE A 199 -8.19 -26.78 14.05
N PHE A 200 -8.54 -25.91 13.10
CA PHE A 200 -8.23 -24.48 13.16
C PHE A 200 -9.47 -23.66 12.80
N ASP A 201 -9.78 -22.67 13.63
CA ASP A 201 -10.90 -21.74 13.42
C ASP A 201 -10.49 -20.59 12.50
N ILE A 202 -10.89 -20.65 11.23
CA ILE A 202 -10.53 -19.65 10.23
C ILE A 202 -11.20 -18.28 10.44
N LEU A 203 -12.08 -18.14 11.45
CA LEU A 203 -12.66 -16.85 11.82
C LEU A 203 -11.75 -16.01 12.73
N LYS A 204 -10.68 -16.62 13.28
CA LYS A 204 -9.71 -15.93 14.16
C LYS A 204 -8.54 -15.31 13.41
N ASP A 205 -8.40 -15.62 12.11
CA ASP A 205 -7.21 -15.32 11.32
C ASP A 205 -7.56 -15.21 9.82
N ASP A 206 -7.90 -14.00 9.37
CA ASP A 206 -8.28 -13.74 7.97
C ASP A 206 -7.09 -13.92 7.01
N GLU A 207 -5.85 -13.81 7.47
CA GLU A 207 -4.63 -14.05 6.68
C GLU A 207 -4.49 -15.54 6.34
N ILE A 208 -4.69 -16.43 7.32
CA ILE A 208 -4.77 -17.88 7.09
C ILE A 208 -6.00 -18.24 6.26
N ARG A 209 -7.15 -17.65 6.54
CA ARG A 209 -8.41 -17.91 5.84
C ARG A 209 -8.34 -17.62 4.35
N GLU A 210 -7.76 -16.49 3.93
CA GLU A 210 -7.63 -16.14 2.52
C GLU A 210 -6.36 -16.75 1.90
N GLY A 211 -5.31 -16.98 2.69
CA GLY A 211 -4.10 -17.69 2.28
C GLY A 211 -4.36 -19.15 1.89
N LEU A 212 -5.09 -19.91 2.71
CA LEU A 212 -5.44 -21.31 2.45
C LEU A 212 -6.21 -21.49 1.14
N LYS A 213 -7.22 -20.65 0.85
CA LYS A 213 -7.99 -20.75 -0.41
C LYS A 213 -7.08 -20.65 -1.65
N LYS A 214 -6.09 -19.76 -1.60
CA LYS A 214 -5.12 -19.56 -2.68
C LYS A 214 -4.12 -20.73 -2.73
N TYR A 215 -3.65 -21.18 -1.57
CA TYR A 215 -2.69 -22.28 -1.44
C TYR A 215 -3.26 -23.61 -1.96
N SER A 216 -4.52 -23.92 -1.64
CA SER A 216 -5.18 -25.19 -1.98
C SER A 216 -6.02 -25.12 -3.26
N ASN A 217 -6.13 -23.94 -3.87
CA ASN A 217 -7.04 -23.64 -4.98
C ASN A 217 -8.52 -24.01 -4.67
N TRP A 218 -8.92 -23.97 -3.39
CA TRP A 218 -10.25 -24.36 -2.93
C TRP A 218 -11.03 -23.18 -2.35
N PRO A 219 -12.19 -22.79 -2.91
CA PRO A 219 -12.84 -21.50 -2.61
C PRO A 219 -13.60 -21.46 -1.27
N THR A 220 -13.97 -22.61 -0.70
CA THR A 220 -14.93 -22.73 0.40
C THR A 220 -14.33 -23.34 1.67
N TYR A 221 -15.10 -23.28 2.76
CA TYR A 221 -14.84 -23.95 4.04
C TYR A 221 -16.10 -24.71 4.49
N PRO A 222 -15.97 -25.83 5.23
CA PRO A 222 -14.73 -26.40 5.78
C PRO A 222 -13.79 -26.98 4.71
N GLN A 223 -12.50 -27.12 5.05
CA GLN A 223 -11.50 -27.87 4.27
C GLN A 223 -10.85 -28.92 5.17
N LEU A 224 -10.76 -30.16 4.70
CA LEU A 224 -10.11 -31.27 5.41
C LEU A 224 -8.79 -31.65 4.72
N TYR A 225 -7.74 -31.85 5.50
CA TYR A 225 -6.42 -32.28 5.02
C TYR A 225 -5.99 -33.56 5.74
N LEU A 226 -5.38 -34.49 4.99
CA LEU A 226 -4.77 -35.71 5.49
C LEU A 226 -3.28 -35.73 5.12
N ASN A 227 -2.39 -35.84 6.10
CA ASN A 227 -0.94 -35.92 5.94
C ASN A 227 -0.33 -34.82 5.04
N GLY A 228 -0.84 -33.59 5.13
CA GLY A 228 -0.38 -32.46 4.33
C GLY A 228 -1.19 -32.21 3.04
N GLU A 229 -1.97 -33.17 2.58
CA GLU A 229 -2.71 -33.12 1.31
C GLU A 229 -4.18 -32.73 1.53
N LEU A 230 -4.75 -31.92 0.63
CA LEU A 230 -6.17 -31.55 0.67
C LEU A 230 -7.02 -32.75 0.26
N ILE A 231 -7.96 -33.15 1.12
CA ILE A 231 -9.04 -34.08 0.74
C ILE A 231 -10.17 -33.30 0.04
N GLY A 232 -10.59 -32.17 0.61
CA GLY A 232 -11.54 -31.26 -0.03
C GLY A 232 -12.52 -30.60 0.92
N GLY A 233 -13.65 -30.17 0.36
CA GLY A 233 -14.79 -29.61 1.08
C GLY A 233 -15.72 -30.67 1.67
N LEU A 234 -16.79 -30.23 2.35
CA LEU A 234 -17.81 -31.12 2.94
C LEU A 234 -18.38 -32.12 1.94
N ASP A 235 -18.64 -31.67 0.72
CA ASP A 235 -19.17 -32.46 -0.39
C ASP A 235 -18.22 -33.61 -0.77
N VAL A 236 -16.95 -33.31 -1.05
CA VAL A 236 -15.93 -34.33 -1.37
C VAL A 236 -15.73 -35.29 -0.20
N VAL A 237 -15.61 -34.77 1.02
CA VAL A 237 -15.45 -35.60 2.23
C VAL A 237 -16.66 -36.50 2.47
N THR A 238 -17.89 -36.06 2.14
CA THR A 238 -19.09 -36.90 2.25
C THR A 238 -19.06 -38.09 1.29
N GLU A 239 -18.43 -37.94 0.11
CA GLU A 239 -18.28 -39.04 -0.85
C GLU A 239 -17.09 -39.95 -0.48
N GLU A 240 -15.93 -39.39 -0.12
CA GLU A 240 -14.75 -40.17 0.29
C GLU A 240 -15.01 -41.04 1.54
N LEU A 241 -15.80 -40.55 2.50
CA LEU A 241 -16.17 -41.34 3.69
C LEU A 241 -17.08 -42.54 3.39
N LYS A 242 -17.61 -42.69 2.17
CA LYS A 242 -18.32 -43.91 1.74
C LYS A 242 -17.36 -45.02 1.30
N ASN A 243 -16.08 -44.70 1.07
CA ASN A 243 -15.06 -45.64 0.64
C ASN A 243 -14.35 -46.25 1.87
N PRO A 244 -14.52 -47.56 2.16
CA PRO A 244 -13.88 -48.19 3.32
C PRO A 244 -12.36 -48.02 3.33
N ASN A 245 -11.73 -48.11 2.15
CA ASN A 245 -10.28 -47.96 1.98
C ASN A 245 -9.77 -46.54 2.29
N PHE A 246 -10.65 -45.53 2.29
CA PHE A 246 -10.33 -44.17 2.76
C PHE A 246 -10.52 -44.08 4.28
N VAL A 247 -11.65 -44.59 4.78
CA VAL A 247 -12.00 -44.58 6.21
C VAL A 247 -10.98 -45.36 7.07
N GLU A 248 -10.34 -46.40 6.53
CA GLU A 248 -9.23 -47.13 7.17
C GLU A 248 -7.93 -46.32 7.31
N LYS A 249 -7.73 -45.27 6.49
CA LYS A 249 -6.53 -44.41 6.54
C LYS A 249 -6.65 -43.26 7.55
N LEU A 250 -7.85 -43.03 8.07
CA LEU A 250 -8.08 -41.93 9.01
C LEU A 250 -7.50 -42.29 10.40
N PRO A 251 -6.80 -41.36 11.08
CA PRO A 251 -6.40 -41.56 12.47
C PRO A 251 -7.61 -41.83 13.35
N ARG A 252 -7.45 -42.69 14.35
CA ARG A 252 -8.46 -43.01 15.37
C ARG A 252 -7.79 -43.10 16.74
N GLU A 253 -8.58 -43.04 17.80
CA GLU A 253 -8.10 -43.40 19.13
C GLU A 253 -7.82 -44.93 19.19
N ASN A 254 -6.74 -45.31 19.87
CA ASN A 254 -6.33 -46.70 20.10
C ASN A 254 -7.04 -47.29 21.33
#